data_AF-A0A3C1SAG1-F1
#
_entry.id   AF-A0A3C1SAG1-F1
#
_cell.length_a   1.000
_cell.length_b   1.000
_cell.length_c   1.000
_cell.angle_alpha   90.00
_cell.angle_beta   90.00
_cell.angle_gamma   90.00
#
_symmetry.space_group_name_H-M   'P 1'
#
loop_
_entity.id
_entity.type
_entity.pdbx_description
1 polymer ?
#
loop_
_entity_poly.entity_id
_entity_poly.type
_entity_poly.pdbx_seq_one_letter_code
_entity_poly.pdbx_strand_id
1 'polypeptide(L)'
;MIGFRKKDQLSDIQEPLSSAAELLRESCRNAEPAFIAIGTELEVVYAAATRLTQQTIGIIRLLTGESQEESVLSKVASVAENSFSELKSRQISVQDNLESIISIIRHLSELHEICSVVEKIALILRIIGLNMDIECSRQPEFAELFGFVTRDIRMLSDSILAVVQNIRNDTYIARSGQDSACQEIRKDSEELVS
;
A
#
# COMPACT_ATOMS: atom_id res chain seq x y z
N MET A 1 -35.11 5.87 -29.30
CA MET A 1 -33.88 5.04 -29.31
C MET A 1 -32.84 5.71 -28.44
N ILE A 2 -31.79 5.00 -28.00
CA ILE A 2 -30.77 5.40 -27.00
C ILE A 2 -31.11 4.94 -25.57
N GLY A 3 -31.10 3.62 -25.36
CA GLY A 3 -31.23 3.00 -24.03
C GLY A 3 -30.17 1.92 -23.73
N PHE A 4 -29.18 1.71 -24.61
CA PHE A 4 -28.32 0.51 -24.55
C PHE A 4 -26.83 0.76 -24.25
N ARG A 5 -26.32 2.01 -24.25
CA ARG A 5 -24.86 2.24 -24.19
C ARG A 5 -24.18 2.27 -22.81
N LYS A 6 -24.93 2.40 -21.70
CA LYS A 6 -24.35 2.55 -20.34
C LYS A 6 -24.08 1.22 -19.62
N LYS A 7 -24.71 0.13 -20.06
CA LYS A 7 -24.54 -1.19 -19.46
C LYS A 7 -23.25 -1.86 -19.92
N ASP A 8 -22.87 -1.64 -21.19
CA ASP A 8 -21.66 -2.21 -21.80
C ASP A 8 -20.35 -1.62 -21.23
N GLN A 9 -20.31 -0.33 -20.87
CA GLN A 9 -19.11 0.31 -20.31
C GLN A 9 -18.82 -0.07 -18.84
N LEU A 10 -19.82 -0.48 -18.08
CA LEU A 10 -19.64 -0.94 -16.69
C LEU A 10 -19.14 -2.38 -16.63
N SER A 11 -19.57 -3.23 -17.56
CA SER A 11 -19.02 -4.57 -17.78
C SER A 11 -17.59 -4.53 -18.33
N ASP A 12 -17.26 -3.55 -19.19
CA ASP A 12 -15.92 -3.39 -19.79
C ASP A 12 -14.82 -3.09 -18.77
N ILE A 13 -15.14 -2.51 -17.61
CA ILE A 13 -14.16 -2.17 -16.56
C ILE A 13 -14.21 -3.20 -15.42
N GLN A 14 -15.31 -3.92 -15.26
CA GLN A 14 -15.47 -4.95 -14.24
C GLN A 14 -14.54 -6.14 -14.48
N GLU A 15 -14.45 -6.62 -15.71
CA GLU A 15 -13.57 -7.74 -16.06
C GLU A 15 -12.09 -7.43 -15.80
N PRO A 16 -11.54 -6.30 -16.29
CA PRO A 16 -10.14 -5.93 -16.03
C PRO A 16 -9.84 -5.70 -14.55
N LEU A 17 -10.79 -5.14 -13.79
CA LEU A 17 -10.60 -4.87 -12.37
C LEU A 17 -10.64 -6.17 -11.53
N SER A 18 -11.56 -7.09 -11.87
CA SER A 18 -11.59 -8.43 -11.26
C SER A 18 -10.34 -9.23 -11.62
N SER A 19 -9.90 -9.16 -12.87
CA SER A 19 -8.65 -9.80 -13.31
C SER A 19 -7.42 -9.22 -12.61
N ALA A 20 -7.34 -7.89 -12.45
CA ALA A 20 -6.27 -7.25 -11.71
C ALA A 20 -6.29 -7.63 -10.22
N ALA A 21 -7.47 -7.75 -9.62
CA ALA A 21 -7.62 -8.18 -8.22
C ALA A 21 -7.22 -9.66 -8.03
N GLU A 22 -7.53 -10.53 -8.99
CA GLU A 22 -7.06 -11.93 -8.99
C GLU A 22 -5.55 -12.02 -9.14
N LEU A 23 -4.96 -11.26 -10.07
CA LEU A 23 -3.51 -11.21 -10.24
C LEU A 23 -2.80 -10.69 -8.97
N LEU A 24 -3.38 -9.69 -8.30
CA LEU A 24 -2.84 -9.19 -7.03
C LEU A 24 -2.96 -10.23 -5.91
N ARG A 25 -4.09 -10.93 -5.81
CA ARG A 25 -4.26 -12.04 -4.86
C ARG A 25 -3.27 -13.15 -5.12
N GLU A 26 -3.06 -13.53 -6.37
CA GLU A 26 -2.12 -14.57 -6.77
C GLU A 26 -0.68 -14.15 -6.48
N SER A 27 -0.31 -12.91 -6.78
CA SER A 27 1.00 -12.36 -6.43
C SER A 27 1.24 -12.34 -4.92
N CYS A 28 0.26 -11.88 -4.12
CA CYS A 28 0.37 -11.91 -2.66
C CYS A 28 0.47 -13.35 -2.12
N ARG A 29 -0.33 -14.27 -2.67
CA ARG A 29 -0.36 -15.68 -2.26
C ARG A 29 0.91 -16.44 -2.65
N ASN A 30 1.62 -15.99 -3.69
CA ASN A 30 2.92 -16.53 -4.08
C ASN A 30 4.08 -15.88 -3.31
N ALA A 31 3.93 -14.62 -2.86
CA ALA A 31 4.92 -13.93 -2.06
C ALA A 31 4.94 -14.40 -0.60
N GLU A 32 3.79 -14.74 -0.03
CA GLU A 32 3.66 -15.17 1.36
C GLU A 32 4.49 -16.43 1.72
N PRO A 33 4.49 -17.53 0.93
CA PRO A 33 5.34 -18.69 1.19
C PRO A 33 6.84 -18.37 1.10
N ALA A 34 7.25 -17.54 0.14
CA ALA A 34 8.65 -17.14 -0.01
C ALA A 34 9.12 -16.30 1.18
N PHE A 35 8.26 -15.42 1.69
CA PHE A 35 8.55 -14.60 2.86
C PHE A 35 8.67 -15.43 4.15
N ILE A 36 7.78 -16.42 4.33
CA ILE A 36 7.86 -17.39 5.45
C ILE A 36 9.15 -18.23 5.36
N ALA A 37 9.52 -18.67 4.17
CA ALA A 37 10.76 -19.43 3.94
C ALA A 37 11.99 -18.61 4.34
N ILE A 38 12.07 -17.34 3.90
CA ILE A 38 13.16 -16.43 4.31
C ILE A 38 13.17 -16.24 5.83
N GLY A 39 11.99 -16.05 6.46
CA GLY A 39 11.90 -15.91 7.91
C GLY A 39 12.42 -17.15 8.67
N THR A 40 12.12 -18.35 8.17
CA THR A 40 12.59 -19.61 8.78
C THR A 40 14.08 -19.83 8.55
N GLU A 41 14.60 -19.50 7.37
CA GLU A 41 16.04 -19.55 7.09
C GLU A 41 16.82 -18.57 7.97
N LEU A 42 16.29 -17.37 8.18
CA LEU A 42 16.89 -16.37 9.08
C LEU A 42 16.95 -16.87 10.53
N GLU A 43 15.90 -17.56 10.98
CA GLU A 43 15.84 -18.15 12.32
C GLU A 43 16.87 -19.28 12.48
N VAL A 44 17.09 -20.09 11.44
CA VAL A 44 18.14 -21.12 11.41
C VAL A 44 19.53 -20.50 11.47
N VAL A 45 19.78 -19.44 10.68
CA VAL A 45 21.06 -18.71 10.70
C VAL A 45 21.29 -18.09 12.08
N TYR A 46 20.25 -17.50 12.69
CA TYR A 46 20.31 -16.94 14.04
C TYR A 46 20.68 -18.00 15.09
N ALA A 47 20.03 -19.17 15.06
CA ALA A 47 20.33 -20.28 15.95
C ALA A 47 21.77 -20.79 15.75
N ALA A 48 22.23 -20.89 14.51
CA ALA A 48 23.58 -21.33 14.18
C ALA A 48 24.65 -20.33 14.68
N ALA A 49 24.44 -19.03 14.46
CA ALA A 49 25.34 -17.97 14.92
C ALA A 49 25.42 -17.91 16.45
N THR A 50 24.28 -18.08 17.13
CA THR A 50 24.22 -18.14 18.60
C THR A 50 25.01 -19.33 19.13
N ARG A 51 24.83 -20.51 18.52
CA ARG A 51 25.55 -21.73 18.89
C ARG A 51 27.06 -21.59 18.66
N LEU A 52 27.48 -21.06 17.50
CA LEU A 52 28.89 -20.81 17.18
C LEU A 52 29.54 -19.83 18.16
N THR A 53 28.81 -18.78 18.54
CA THR A 53 29.25 -17.80 19.55
C THR A 53 29.47 -18.49 20.89
N GLN A 54 28.51 -19.30 21.36
CA GLN A 54 28.64 -20.05 22.61
C GLN A 54 29.80 -21.06 22.59
N GLN A 55 29.97 -21.78 21.47
CA GLN A 55 31.08 -22.73 21.31
C GLN A 55 32.44 -22.05 21.31
N THR A 56 32.54 -20.89 20.63
CA THR A 56 33.77 -20.10 20.59
C THR A 56 34.12 -19.58 21.99
N ILE A 57 33.13 -19.07 22.74
CA ILE A 57 33.32 -18.67 24.15
C ILE A 57 33.78 -19.85 25.00
N GLY A 58 33.20 -21.04 24.82
CA GLY A 58 33.56 -22.25 25.55
C GLY A 58 34.99 -22.72 25.27
N ILE A 59 35.42 -22.72 24.00
CA ILE A 59 36.77 -23.12 23.59
C ILE A 59 37.82 -22.13 24.11
N ILE A 60 37.53 -20.83 24.04
CA ILE A 60 38.49 -19.82 24.49
C ILE A 60 38.65 -19.85 26.01
N ARG A 61 37.56 -20.02 26.79
CA ARG A 61 37.64 -20.25 28.25
C ARG A 61 38.51 -21.46 28.63
N LEU A 62 38.52 -22.50 27.80
CA LEU A 62 39.35 -23.70 28.00
C LEU A 62 40.83 -23.47 27.68
N LEU A 63 41.16 -22.51 26.82
CA LEU A 63 42.52 -22.32 26.28
C LEU A 63 43.37 -21.29 27.05
N THR A 64 42.78 -20.29 27.71
CA THR A 64 43.56 -19.11 28.13
C THR A 64 43.60 -18.77 29.62
N GLY A 65 42.81 -19.45 30.46
CA GLY A 65 42.88 -19.26 31.92
C GLY A 65 42.36 -17.90 32.41
N GLU A 66 41.76 -17.90 33.61
CA GLU A 66 40.73 -16.96 34.08
C GLU A 66 41.13 -15.48 34.34
N SER A 67 42.28 -14.95 33.91
CA SER A 67 42.79 -13.70 34.54
C SER A 67 43.06 -12.45 33.68
N GLN A 68 43.12 -12.52 32.34
CA GLN A 68 43.29 -11.29 31.52
C GLN A 68 42.44 -11.18 30.25
N GLU A 69 41.97 -12.30 29.68
CA GLU A 69 41.13 -12.28 28.46
C GLU A 69 39.63 -12.11 28.70
N GLU A 70 39.17 -12.31 29.94
CA GLU A 70 37.76 -12.21 30.32
C GLU A 70 37.18 -10.80 30.01
N SER A 71 38.03 -9.77 29.92
CA SER A 71 37.68 -8.39 29.53
C SER A 71 37.50 -8.17 28.02
N VAL A 72 38.24 -8.88 27.16
CA VAL A 72 38.13 -8.75 25.69
C VAL A 72 37.00 -9.62 25.16
N LEU A 73 36.86 -10.84 25.68
CA LEU A 73 35.77 -11.75 25.33
C LEU A 73 34.41 -11.24 25.82
N SER A 74 34.34 -10.67 27.02
CA SER A 74 33.11 -10.01 27.49
C SER A 74 32.76 -8.80 26.63
N LYS A 75 33.75 -8.06 26.11
CA LYS A 75 33.51 -6.99 25.13
C LYS A 75 33.00 -7.52 23.79
N VAL A 76 33.58 -8.58 23.25
CA VAL A 76 33.11 -9.19 21.99
C VAL A 76 31.71 -9.77 22.16
N ALA A 77 31.43 -10.47 23.27
CA ALA A 77 30.11 -10.98 23.59
C ALA A 77 29.09 -9.84 23.77
N SER A 78 29.46 -8.76 24.44
CA SER A 78 28.62 -7.58 24.60
C SER A 78 28.35 -6.88 23.26
N VAL A 79 29.34 -6.76 22.38
CA VAL A 79 29.15 -6.20 21.03
C VAL A 79 28.21 -7.09 20.23
N ALA A 80 28.41 -8.41 20.26
CA ALA A 80 27.54 -9.35 19.57
C ALA A 80 26.09 -9.26 20.10
N GLU A 81 25.89 -9.30 21.42
CA GLU A 81 24.55 -9.14 22.03
C GLU A 81 23.89 -7.81 21.67
N ASN A 82 24.65 -6.71 21.68
CA ASN A 82 24.14 -5.40 21.30
C ASN A 82 23.74 -5.37 19.82
N SER A 83 24.59 -5.90 18.93
CA SER A 83 24.28 -6.01 17.50
C SER A 83 23.07 -6.91 17.23
N PHE A 84 22.93 -8.03 17.96
CA PHE A 84 21.76 -8.91 17.85
C PHE A 84 20.49 -8.24 18.36
N SER A 85 20.57 -7.54 19.49
CA SER A 85 19.46 -6.76 20.03
C SER A 85 19.03 -5.66 19.06
N GLU A 86 19.99 -4.95 18.47
CA GLU A 86 19.71 -3.93 17.46
C GLU A 86 19.10 -4.53 16.20
N LEU A 87 19.60 -5.68 15.71
CA LEU A 87 19.05 -6.38 14.56
C LEU A 87 17.60 -6.82 14.82
N LYS A 88 17.33 -7.38 16.00
CA LYS A 88 15.98 -7.80 16.40
C LYS A 88 15.03 -6.61 16.50
N SER A 89 15.50 -5.49 17.05
CA SER A 89 14.73 -4.24 17.10
C SER A 89 14.41 -3.72 15.70
N ARG A 90 15.39 -3.73 14.79
CA ARG A 90 15.19 -3.36 13.39
C ARG A 90 14.22 -4.30 12.67
N GLN A 91 14.29 -5.60 12.91
CA GLN A 91 13.36 -6.58 12.34
C GLN A 91 11.91 -6.30 12.77
N ILE A 92 11.68 -6.04 14.06
CA ILE A 92 10.36 -5.66 14.57
C ILE A 92 9.89 -4.36 13.91
N SER A 93 10.76 -3.35 13.83
CA SER A 93 10.40 -2.09 13.18
C SER A 93 10.05 -2.25 11.69
N VAL A 94 10.76 -3.13 10.97
CA VAL A 94 10.43 -3.46 9.57
C VAL A 94 9.05 -4.12 9.48
N GLN A 95 8.73 -5.06 10.39
CA GLN A 95 7.41 -5.69 10.45
C GLN A 95 6.30 -4.67 10.70
N ASP A 96 6.44 -3.79 11.68
CA ASP A 96 5.45 -2.76 12.01
C ASP A 96 5.23 -1.78 10.83
N ASN A 97 6.32 -1.43 10.14
CA ASN A 97 6.26 -0.57 8.96
C ASN A 97 5.54 -1.26 7.78
N LEU A 98 5.74 -2.57 7.59
CA LEU A 98 5.05 -3.35 6.57
C LEU A 98 3.54 -3.44 6.84
N GLU A 99 3.14 -3.67 8.09
CA GLU A 99 1.72 -3.64 8.47
C GLU A 99 1.09 -2.27 8.19
N SER A 100 1.84 -1.19 8.46
CA SER A 100 1.42 0.17 8.15
C SER A 100 1.24 0.40 6.64
N ILE A 101 2.16 -0.12 5.82
CA ILE A 101 2.07 -0.05 4.34
C ILE A 101 0.83 -0.80 3.83
N ILE A 102 0.55 -2.00 4.34
CA ILE A 102 -0.65 -2.78 3.99
C ILE A 102 -1.92 -1.98 4.31
N SER A 103 -1.96 -1.34 5.47
CA SER A 103 -3.08 -0.47 5.87
C SER A 103 -3.27 0.70 4.91
N ILE A 104 -2.18 1.35 4.47
CA ILE A 104 -2.23 2.43 3.48
C ILE A 104 -2.81 1.93 2.15
N ILE A 105 -2.37 0.77 1.64
CA ILE A 105 -2.90 0.18 0.39
C ILE A 105 -4.41 -0.05 0.48
N ARG A 106 -4.88 -0.56 1.63
CA ARG A 106 -6.31 -0.75 1.88
C ARG A 106 -7.06 0.59 1.84
N HIS A 107 -6.59 1.60 2.57
CA HIS A 107 -7.22 2.92 2.57
C HIS A 107 -7.22 3.59 1.18
N LEU A 108 -6.14 3.46 0.41
CA LEU A 108 -6.09 3.96 -0.96
C LEU A 108 -7.10 3.26 -1.87
N SER A 109 -7.32 1.96 -1.67
CA SER A 109 -8.34 1.20 -2.42
C SER A 109 -9.76 1.64 -2.05
N GLU A 110 -10.04 1.81 -0.76
CA GLU A 110 -11.33 2.34 -0.27
C GLU A 110 -11.58 3.77 -0.80
N LEU A 111 -10.55 4.62 -0.81
CA LEU A 111 -10.64 5.97 -1.35
C LEU A 111 -10.95 5.97 -2.86
N HIS A 112 -10.37 5.04 -3.61
CA HIS A 112 -10.67 4.86 -5.03
C HIS A 112 -12.14 4.48 -5.27
N GLU A 113 -12.69 3.57 -4.47
CA GLU A 113 -14.10 3.18 -4.55
C GLU A 113 -15.03 4.35 -4.22
N ILE A 114 -14.74 5.10 -3.16
CA ILE A 114 -15.50 6.30 -2.77
C ILE A 114 -15.46 7.33 -3.91
N CYS A 115 -14.29 7.56 -4.52
CA CYS A 115 -14.15 8.46 -5.66
C CYS A 115 -15.05 8.06 -6.84
N SER A 116 -15.22 6.76 -7.11
CA SER A 116 -16.14 6.25 -8.13
C SER A 116 -17.60 6.58 -7.83
N VAL A 117 -18.01 6.46 -6.56
CA VAL A 117 -19.38 6.83 -6.13
C VAL A 117 -19.60 8.33 -6.24
N VAL A 118 -18.64 9.12 -5.78
CA VAL A 118 -18.70 10.59 -5.81
C VAL A 118 -18.74 11.12 -7.26
N GLU A 119 -17.97 10.52 -8.16
CA GLU A 119 -18.02 10.82 -9.60
C GLU A 119 -19.42 10.55 -10.20
N LYS A 120 -20.04 9.42 -9.85
CA LYS A 120 -21.41 9.10 -10.29
C LYS A 120 -22.41 10.16 -9.81
N ILE A 121 -22.28 10.62 -8.57
CA ILE A 121 -23.11 11.70 -8.02
C ILE A 121 -22.93 12.98 -8.83
N ALA A 122 -21.68 13.38 -9.12
CA ALA A 122 -21.39 14.56 -9.92
C ALA A 122 -22.00 14.46 -11.33
N LEU A 123 -21.90 13.30 -11.98
CA LEU A 123 -22.51 13.06 -13.29
C LEU A 123 -24.04 13.15 -13.24
N ILE A 124 -24.67 12.66 -12.16
CA ILE A 124 -26.12 12.79 -11.95
C ILE A 124 -26.50 14.26 -11.79
N LEU A 125 -25.79 15.01 -10.96
CA LEU A 125 -25.99 16.45 -10.78
C LEU A 125 -25.87 17.20 -12.12
N ARG A 126 -24.88 16.86 -12.93
CA ARG A 126 -24.71 17.47 -14.25
C ARG A 126 -25.88 17.20 -15.19
N ILE A 127 -26.44 15.98 -15.17
CA ILE A 127 -27.65 15.63 -15.93
C ILE A 127 -28.87 16.41 -15.41
N ILE A 128 -29.02 16.53 -14.09
CA ILE A 128 -30.10 17.31 -13.47
C ILE A 128 -30.02 18.76 -13.94
N GLY A 129 -28.85 19.39 -13.87
CA GLY A 129 -28.65 20.75 -14.36
C GLY A 129 -28.91 20.88 -15.86
N LEU A 130 -28.55 19.90 -16.68
CA LEU A 130 -28.89 19.91 -18.12
C LEU A 130 -30.41 19.86 -18.34
N ASN A 131 -31.12 18.97 -17.63
CA ASN A 131 -32.57 18.85 -17.76
C ASN A 131 -33.29 20.12 -17.30
N MET A 132 -32.80 20.75 -16.22
CA MET A 132 -33.35 22.03 -15.74
C MET A 132 -33.19 23.13 -16.79
N ASP A 133 -32.03 23.23 -17.44
CA ASP A 133 -31.79 24.22 -18.51
C ASP A 133 -32.73 24.01 -19.71
N ILE A 134 -32.94 22.76 -20.12
CA ILE A 134 -33.87 22.41 -21.22
C ILE A 134 -35.28 22.84 -20.85
N GLU A 135 -35.71 22.55 -19.61
CA GLU A 135 -37.06 22.87 -19.15
C GLU A 135 -37.26 24.38 -18.97
N CYS A 136 -36.25 25.11 -18.47
CA CYS A 136 -36.27 26.57 -18.39
C CYS A 136 -36.30 27.23 -19.78
N SER A 137 -35.65 26.60 -20.78
CA SER A 137 -35.74 27.06 -22.18
C SER A 137 -37.14 26.84 -22.77
N ARG A 138 -37.86 25.82 -22.29
CA ARG A 138 -39.24 25.51 -22.69
C ARG A 138 -40.27 26.41 -22.01
N GLN A 139 -39.98 26.84 -20.79
CA GLN A 139 -40.85 27.70 -19.97
C GLN A 139 -40.03 28.87 -19.39
N PRO A 140 -39.93 29.99 -20.14
CA PRO A 140 -39.05 31.12 -19.80
C PRO A 140 -39.36 31.75 -18.44
N GLU A 141 -40.60 31.63 -17.97
CA GLU A 141 -41.08 32.08 -16.67
C GLU A 141 -40.31 31.45 -15.49
N PHE A 142 -39.75 30.25 -15.70
CA PHE A 142 -38.96 29.52 -14.69
C PHE A 142 -37.45 29.76 -14.81
N ALA A 143 -37.00 30.40 -15.90
CA ALA A 143 -35.58 30.63 -16.16
C ALA A 143 -34.94 31.59 -15.14
N GLU A 144 -35.67 32.62 -14.69
CA GLU A 144 -35.17 33.52 -13.64
C GLU A 144 -35.04 32.85 -12.27
N LEU A 145 -35.94 31.91 -11.95
CA LEU A 145 -35.93 31.19 -10.67
C LEU A 145 -34.90 30.05 -10.62
N PHE A 146 -34.80 29.27 -11.69
CA PHE A 146 -33.97 28.06 -11.71
C PHE A 146 -32.63 28.24 -12.43
N GLY A 147 -32.40 29.35 -13.14
CA GLY A 147 -31.14 29.62 -13.83
C GLY A 147 -29.94 29.69 -12.88
N PHE A 148 -30.11 30.29 -11.70
CA PHE A 148 -29.08 30.33 -10.66
C PHE A 148 -28.79 28.93 -10.09
N VAL A 149 -29.85 28.18 -9.76
CA VAL A 149 -29.76 26.81 -9.23
C VAL A 149 -29.05 25.88 -10.23
N THR A 150 -29.38 26.01 -11.51
CA THR A 150 -28.79 25.20 -12.57
C THR A 150 -27.30 25.48 -12.75
N ARG A 151 -26.90 26.75 -12.65
CA ARG A 151 -25.50 27.17 -12.68
C ARG A 151 -24.73 26.60 -11.47
N ASP A 152 -25.30 26.71 -10.28
CA ASP A 152 -24.66 26.22 -9.05
C ASP A 152 -24.50 24.71 -9.05
N ILE A 153 -25.51 23.96 -9.51
CA ILE A 153 -25.44 22.50 -9.67
C ILE A 153 -24.33 22.10 -10.63
N ARG A 154 -24.14 22.83 -11.73
CA ARG A 154 -23.05 22.57 -12.69
C ARG A 154 -21.69 22.86 -12.10
N MET A 155 -21.50 24.03 -11.50
CA MET A 155 -20.24 24.39 -10.85
C MET A 155 -19.86 23.39 -9.75
N LEU A 156 -20.85 22.95 -8.96
CA LEU A 156 -20.65 21.91 -7.95
C LEU A 156 -20.24 20.59 -8.60
N SER A 157 -20.93 20.15 -9.67
CA SER A 157 -20.57 18.92 -10.36
C SER A 157 -19.15 18.96 -10.94
N ASP A 158 -18.75 20.07 -11.55
CA ASP A 158 -17.41 20.23 -12.13
C ASP A 158 -16.33 20.29 -11.04
N SER A 159 -16.62 20.96 -9.92
CA SER A 159 -15.72 21.01 -8.76
C SER A 159 -15.52 19.62 -8.13
N ILE A 160 -16.59 18.84 -7.99
CA ILE A 160 -16.51 17.47 -7.48
C ILE A 160 -15.66 16.61 -8.43
N LEU A 161 -15.88 16.70 -9.75
CA LEU A 161 -15.10 15.94 -10.73
C LEU A 161 -13.61 16.31 -10.68
N ALA A 162 -13.29 17.61 -10.55
CA ALA A 162 -11.91 18.06 -10.42
C ALA A 162 -11.24 17.50 -9.15
N VAL A 163 -11.93 17.53 -8.01
CA VAL A 163 -11.42 16.97 -6.76
C VAL A 163 -11.22 15.46 -6.86
N VAL A 164 -12.17 14.72 -7.44
CA VAL A 164 -12.03 13.28 -7.68
C VAL A 164 -10.83 12.97 -8.57
N GLN A 165 -10.61 13.76 -9.62
CA GLN A 165 -9.47 13.61 -10.52
C GLN A 165 -8.14 13.78 -9.77
N ASN A 166 -8.04 14.81 -8.92
CA ASN A 166 -6.86 15.08 -8.11
C ASN A 166 -6.60 13.93 -7.13
N ILE A 167 -7.63 13.48 -6.40
CA ILE A 167 -7.50 12.36 -5.46
C ILE A 167 -7.04 11.09 -6.16
N ARG A 168 -7.57 10.79 -7.36
CA ARG A 168 -7.12 9.63 -8.16
C ARG A 168 -5.66 9.75 -8.55
N ASN A 169 -5.23 10.93 -8.97
CA ASN A 169 -3.83 11.17 -9.35
C ASN A 169 -2.90 10.99 -8.14
N ASP A 170 -3.25 11.57 -6.99
CA ASP A 170 -2.46 11.45 -5.76
C ASP A 170 -2.40 10.00 -5.28
N THR A 171 -3.53 9.28 -5.35
CA THR A 171 -3.62 7.85 -5.03
C THR A 171 -2.74 7.01 -5.96
N TYR A 172 -2.72 7.33 -7.26
CA TYR A 172 -1.86 6.66 -8.23
C TYR A 172 -0.37 6.89 -7.95
N ILE A 173 0.02 8.13 -7.66
CA ILE A 173 1.41 8.48 -7.31
C ILE A 173 1.83 7.74 -6.03
N ALA A 174 0.99 7.76 -5.00
CA ALA A 174 1.27 7.09 -3.73
C ALA A 174 1.45 5.57 -3.93
N ARG A 175 0.56 4.94 -4.71
CA ARG A 175 0.65 3.52 -5.02
C ARG A 175 1.89 3.18 -5.83
N SER A 176 2.20 3.96 -6.87
CA SER A 176 3.41 3.76 -7.69
C SER A 176 4.68 3.88 -6.84
N GLY A 177 4.74 4.85 -5.92
CA GLY A 177 5.87 4.99 -5.00
C GLY A 177 6.03 3.80 -4.07
N GLN A 178 4.91 3.23 -3.58
CA GLN A 178 4.93 2.01 -2.77
C GLN A 178 5.40 0.79 -3.57
N ASP A 179 4.91 0.60 -4.80
CA ASP A 179 5.31 -0.51 -5.65
C ASP A 179 6.82 -0.48 -5.94
N SER A 180 7.38 0.71 -6.20
CA SER A 180 8.84 0.88 -6.38
C SER A 180 9.63 0.55 -5.11
N ALA A 181 9.19 1.04 -3.94
CA ALA A 181 9.86 0.75 -2.68
C ALA A 181 9.83 -0.76 -2.34
N CYS A 182 8.70 -1.43 -2.58
CA CYS A 182 8.58 -2.88 -2.40
C CYS A 182 9.52 -3.67 -3.34
N GLN A 183 9.70 -3.21 -4.58
CA GLN A 183 10.63 -3.84 -5.52
C GLN A 183 12.09 -3.68 -5.10
N GLU A 184 12.48 -2.49 -4.61
CA GLU A 184 13.83 -2.26 -4.08
C GLU A 184 14.12 -3.15 -2.88
N ILE A 185 13.21 -3.18 -1.89
CA ILE A 185 13.35 -4.05 -0.70
C ILE A 185 13.50 -5.51 -1.11
N ARG A 186 12.70 -5.97 -2.08
CA ARG A 186 12.77 -7.34 -2.58
C ARG A 186 14.13 -7.62 -3.23
N LYS A 187 14.62 -6.73 -4.08
CA LYS A 187 15.91 -6.88 -4.75
C LYS A 187 17.06 -6.97 -3.74
N ASP A 188 17.08 -6.05 -2.77
CA ASP A 188 18.11 -6.02 -1.73
C ASP A 188 18.06 -7.30 -0.87
N SER A 189 16.87 -7.84 -0.62
CA SER A 189 16.72 -9.11 0.10
C SER A 189 17.25 -10.32 -0.68
N GLU A 190 17.10 -10.34 -2.01
CA GLU A 190 17.61 -11.41 -2.88
C GLU A 190 19.15 -11.35 -2.99
N GLU A 191 19.75 -10.15 -2.96
CA GLU A 191 21.21 -9.96 -2.96
C GLU A 191 21.88 -10.39 -1.64
N LEU A 192 21.17 -10.31 -0.50
CA LEU A 192 21.68 -10.74 0.81
C LEU A 192 21.66 -12.26 1.02
N VAL A 193 20.87 -12.99 0.23
CA VAL A 193 20.72 -14.45 0.31
C VAL A 193 21.61 -15.19 -0.72
N SER A 194 22.19 -14.47 -1.68
CA SER A 194 23.12 -14.99 -2.71
C SER A 194 24.58 -14.96 -2.26
#